data_AF-A0A924YHT7-F1
#
_entry.id   AF-A0A924YHT7-F1
#
_cell.length_a   1.000
_cell.length_b   1.000
_cell.length_c   1.000
_cell.angle_alpha   90.00
_cell.angle_beta   90.00
_cell.angle_gamma   90.00
#
_symmetry.space_group_name_H-M   'P 1'
#
loop_
_entity.id
_entity.type
_entity.pdbx_description
1 polymer ?
#
loop_
_entity_poly.entity_id
_entity_poly.type
_entity_poly.pdbx_seq_one_letter_code
_entity_poly.pdbx_strand_id
1 'polypeptide(L)'
;MPIERKHFSTTLLLILTAFAIFALFPQTPTAAQDTDASSTPDVTTTSTAIPATSTNPLLDMLALVPESALDFGDPPHIIRYGDFAALEATHHISPDSADEFAALNDSERSHWTNGLMRMQALPPYILNNTYQRIAEMPTLVGFEWFDIDQVLTFANLPFAGMIYAGDFDPASIETALTEREFGVTEYEGVTIWNRGGDGMTDITLMSLGDPFGGDVGWTSRIAVMPSEDGTDYLAN
;
A
#
# COMPACT_ATOMS: atom_id res chain seq x y z
N MET A 1 -41.93 -0.73 -41.74
CA MET A 1 -42.41 -0.33 -40.40
C MET A 1 -41.27 0.38 -39.67
N PRO A 2 -41.58 1.37 -38.82
CA PRO A 2 -40.74 2.54 -38.58
C PRO A 2 -39.73 2.34 -37.44
N ILE A 3 -38.62 3.08 -37.54
CA ILE A 3 -37.55 3.17 -36.54
C ILE A 3 -38.05 4.07 -35.39
N GLU A 4 -38.25 3.48 -34.22
CA GLU A 4 -38.54 4.20 -32.97
C GLU A 4 -37.34 5.06 -32.55
N ARG A 5 -37.53 6.39 -32.56
CA ARG A 5 -36.62 7.33 -31.90
C ARG A 5 -36.99 7.42 -30.42
N LYS A 6 -36.13 6.88 -29.54
CA LYS A 6 -36.23 7.11 -28.09
C LYS A 6 -35.79 8.53 -27.76
N HIS A 7 -36.66 9.25 -27.07
CA HIS A 7 -36.45 10.59 -26.52
C HIS A 7 -35.28 10.61 -25.54
N PHE A 8 -34.27 11.45 -25.81
CA PHE A 8 -33.23 11.81 -24.85
C PHE A 8 -33.80 12.83 -23.87
N SER A 9 -33.87 12.46 -22.59
CA SER A 9 -34.40 13.28 -21.50
C SER A 9 -33.47 14.45 -21.17
N THR A 10 -34.04 15.65 -21.17
CA THR A 10 -33.42 16.97 -20.96
C THR A 10 -33.11 17.25 -19.49
N THR A 11 -32.64 16.25 -18.73
CA THR A 11 -32.40 16.34 -17.28
C THR A 11 -30.91 16.35 -16.91
N LEU A 12 -30.02 16.51 -17.89
CA LEU A 12 -28.56 16.49 -17.71
C LEU A 12 -27.91 17.88 -17.86
N LEU A 13 -28.60 18.94 -17.43
CA LEU A 13 -28.11 20.33 -17.52
C LEU A 13 -28.25 21.11 -16.20
N LEU A 14 -28.12 20.44 -15.05
CA LEU A 14 -28.25 21.09 -13.73
C LEU A 14 -27.25 20.63 -12.65
N ILE A 15 -26.23 19.84 -13.02
CA ILE A 15 -25.21 19.34 -12.06
C ILE A 15 -23.83 20.01 -12.27
N LEU A 16 -23.73 21.01 -13.17
CA LEU A 16 -22.46 21.68 -13.50
C LEU A 16 -22.29 23.08 -12.87
N THR A 17 -23.07 23.40 -11.83
CA THR A 17 -23.08 24.76 -11.24
C THR A 17 -22.95 24.76 -9.71
N ALA A 18 -22.14 23.86 -9.14
CA ALA A 18 -21.90 23.80 -7.68
C ALA A 18 -20.42 23.81 -7.27
N PHE A 19 -19.47 24.01 -8.19
CA PHE A 19 -18.03 23.94 -7.90
C PHE A 19 -17.26 25.26 -8.08
N ALA A 20 -17.91 26.40 -7.87
CA ALA A 20 -17.28 27.71 -8.05
C ALA A 20 -17.59 28.72 -6.93
N ILE A 21 -17.50 28.31 -5.66
CA ILE A 21 -17.47 29.27 -4.53
C ILE A 21 -16.54 28.73 -3.43
N PHE A 22 -15.23 28.72 -3.67
CA PHE A 22 -14.23 28.59 -2.60
C PHE A 22 -12.93 29.35 -2.91
N ALA A 23 -13.04 30.46 -3.63
CA ALA A 23 -11.94 31.39 -3.85
C ALA A 23 -12.43 32.78 -3.47
N LEU A 24 -12.19 33.19 -2.21
CA LEU A 24 -12.11 34.58 -1.73
C LEU A 24 -12.01 34.58 -0.19
N PHE A 25 -10.92 34.04 0.35
CA PHE A 25 -10.43 34.48 1.66
C PHE A 25 -9.11 35.23 1.43
N PRO A 26 -9.01 36.51 1.80
CA PRO A 26 -7.76 37.24 1.71
C PRO A 26 -6.78 36.67 2.74
N GLN A 27 -5.63 36.18 2.27
CA GLN A 27 -4.54 35.81 3.17
C GLN A 27 -3.89 37.09 3.73
N THR A 28 -3.96 37.25 5.05
CA THR A 28 -3.17 38.25 5.78
C THR A 28 -1.68 37.89 5.68
N PRO A 29 -0.79 38.82 5.29
CA PRO A 29 0.64 38.57 5.33
C PRO A 29 1.12 38.53 6.79
N THR A 30 1.57 37.36 7.22
CA THR A 30 2.30 37.21 8.49
C THR A 30 3.69 37.83 8.33
N ALA A 31 3.99 38.80 9.19
CA ALA A 31 5.23 39.52 9.21
C ALA A 31 6.43 38.59 9.43
N ALA A 32 7.51 38.85 8.68
CA ALA A 32 8.82 38.28 8.88
C ALA A 32 9.32 38.53 10.30
N GLN A 33 9.78 37.48 10.96
CA GLN A 33 10.60 37.59 12.16
C GLN A 33 12.00 37.13 11.80
N ASP A 34 12.91 38.09 11.85
CA ASP A 34 14.34 37.96 11.60
C ASP A 34 15.06 37.74 12.94
N THR A 35 16.21 37.07 12.87
CA THR A 35 17.24 36.87 13.92
C THR A 35 16.84 35.93 15.09
N ASP A 36 17.67 34.99 15.53
CA ASP A 36 19.11 35.12 15.78
C ASP A 36 19.86 33.78 15.87
N ALA A 37 21.18 33.91 15.90
CA ALA A 37 22.27 32.96 15.78
C ALA A 37 22.29 31.70 16.70
N SER A 38 23.05 30.72 16.19
CA SER A 38 24.02 29.89 16.94
C SER A 38 23.50 28.70 17.76
N SER A 39 23.72 27.50 17.22
CA SER A 39 24.63 26.48 17.79
C SER A 39 24.48 25.18 16.99
N THR A 40 25.54 24.71 16.36
CA THR A 40 25.59 23.38 15.74
C THR A 40 26.01 22.38 16.83
N PRO A 41 25.13 21.47 17.30
CA PRO A 41 25.58 20.34 18.11
C PRO A 41 26.19 19.30 17.18
N ASP A 42 27.44 18.95 17.46
CA ASP A 42 28.15 17.83 16.85
C ASP A 42 27.53 16.52 17.40
N VAL A 43 26.52 15.99 16.69
CA VAL A 43 25.88 14.73 17.05
C VAL A 43 26.68 13.61 16.41
N THR A 44 27.65 13.07 17.16
CA THR A 44 28.22 11.76 16.86
C THR A 44 27.20 10.70 17.25
N THR A 45 26.30 10.32 16.33
CA THR A 45 25.40 9.18 16.50
C THR A 45 26.21 7.90 16.46
N THR A 46 26.58 7.41 17.65
CA THR A 46 27.00 6.02 17.81
C THR A 46 25.73 5.17 17.72
N SER A 47 25.44 4.65 16.53
CA SER A 47 24.36 3.68 16.30
C SER A 47 24.66 2.45 17.16
N THR A 48 23.98 2.38 18.29
CA THR A 48 24.00 1.21 19.17
C THR A 48 22.86 0.33 18.71
N ALA A 49 23.19 -0.74 17.98
CA ALA A 49 22.23 -1.75 17.57
C ALA A 49 21.42 -2.22 18.78
N ILE A 50 20.11 -1.99 18.75
CA ILE A 50 19.19 -2.50 19.75
C ILE A 50 19.08 -4.01 19.50
N PRO A 51 19.35 -4.87 20.49
CA PRO A 51 19.18 -6.31 20.32
C PRO A 51 17.70 -6.64 20.03
N ALA A 52 17.45 -7.29 18.90
CA ALA A 52 16.15 -7.73 18.46
C ALA A 52 15.64 -8.89 19.33
N THR A 53 14.56 -8.65 20.05
CA THR A 53 13.62 -9.68 20.52
C THR A 53 12.33 -8.94 20.83
N SER A 54 11.72 -8.42 19.78
CA SER A 54 10.46 -7.71 19.89
C SER A 54 9.35 -8.70 19.57
N THR A 55 8.41 -8.88 20.50
CA THR A 55 7.13 -9.57 20.24
C THR A 55 6.13 -8.60 19.59
N ASN A 56 6.62 -7.58 18.87
CA ASN A 56 5.83 -6.47 18.38
C ASN A 56 6.02 -6.34 16.86
N PRO A 57 5.05 -6.82 16.06
CA PRO A 57 5.13 -6.80 14.60
C PRO A 57 5.53 -5.45 14.01
N LEU A 58 5.07 -4.34 14.61
CA LEU A 58 5.46 -3.00 14.17
C LEU A 58 6.97 -2.75 14.28
N LEU A 59 7.59 -3.14 15.39
CA LEU A 59 9.03 -2.91 15.57
C LEU A 59 9.87 -3.78 14.63
N ASP A 60 9.41 -5.01 14.37
CA ASP A 60 10.09 -5.93 13.46
C ASP A 60 9.99 -5.43 12.01
N MET A 61 8.80 -4.96 11.59
CA MET A 61 8.63 -4.30 10.29
C MET A 61 9.43 -3.00 10.18
N LEU A 62 9.53 -2.21 11.26
CA LEU A 62 10.36 -1.00 11.26
C LEU A 62 11.85 -1.29 11.11
N ALA A 63 12.33 -2.44 11.60
CA ALA A 63 13.72 -2.86 11.43
C ALA A 63 14.07 -3.18 9.97
N LEU A 64 13.07 -3.46 9.14
CA LEU A 64 13.22 -3.70 7.69
C LEU A 64 13.18 -2.41 6.86
N VAL A 65 12.82 -1.26 7.46
CA VAL A 65 12.79 0.02 6.75
C VAL A 65 14.21 0.54 6.58
N PRO A 66 14.68 0.83 5.34
CA PRO A 66 16.01 1.38 5.12
C PRO A 66 16.18 2.73 5.84
N GLU A 67 17.33 2.94 6.50
CA GLU A 67 17.62 4.23 7.17
C GLU A 67 17.51 5.42 6.20
N SER A 68 17.89 5.23 4.94
CA SER A 68 17.77 6.25 3.88
C SER A 68 16.32 6.63 3.56
N ALA A 69 15.36 5.73 3.80
CA ALA A 69 13.94 6.02 3.63
C ALA A 69 13.35 6.82 4.80
N LEU A 70 14.11 6.93 5.90
CA LEU A 70 13.80 7.75 7.07
C LEU A 70 14.48 9.11 7.01
N ASP A 71 15.28 9.42 5.99
CA ASP A 71 15.89 10.74 5.84
C ASP A 71 14.79 11.76 5.50
N PHE A 72 14.26 12.41 6.54
CA PHE A 72 13.14 13.35 6.47
C PHE A 72 13.53 14.61 5.68
N GLY A 73 13.48 14.52 4.35
CA GLY A 73 13.39 15.68 3.48
C GLY A 73 12.09 16.49 3.71
N ASP A 74 11.93 17.59 2.99
CA ASP A 74 10.68 18.35 2.94
C ASP A 74 9.91 17.98 1.65
N PRO A 75 8.70 17.40 1.72
CA PRO A 75 7.88 17.12 2.90
C PRO A 75 8.32 15.88 3.69
N PRO A 76 8.00 15.79 5.00
CA PRO A 76 8.41 14.66 5.83
C PRO A 76 7.87 13.35 5.27
N HIS A 77 8.72 12.33 5.28
CA HIS A 77 8.32 10.95 5.00
C HIS A 77 7.33 10.46 6.06
N ILE A 78 6.26 9.80 5.63
CA ILE A 78 5.19 9.33 6.50
C ILE A 78 5.33 7.82 6.64
N ILE A 79 5.48 7.34 7.88
CA ILE A 79 5.31 5.92 8.19
C ILE A 79 3.84 5.70 8.54
N ARG A 80 3.22 4.68 7.96
CA ARG A 80 1.85 4.29 8.31
C ARG A 80 1.82 2.78 8.57
N TYR A 81 1.11 2.40 9.63
CA TYR A 81 0.97 1.01 10.05
C TYR A 81 -0.50 0.64 10.15
N GLY A 82 -0.84 -0.54 9.63
CA GLY A 82 -2.17 -1.14 9.68
C GLY A 82 -2.06 -2.57 10.22
N ASP A 83 -3.02 -2.94 11.06
CA ASP A 83 -3.10 -4.25 11.70
C ASP A 83 -4.49 -4.81 11.43
N PHE A 84 -4.57 -5.68 10.42
CA PHE A 84 -5.82 -6.27 9.96
C PHE A 84 -6.36 -7.23 11.01
N ALA A 85 -5.49 -8.10 11.57
CA ALA A 85 -5.86 -9.03 12.62
C ALA A 85 -6.49 -8.30 13.83
N ALA A 86 -5.90 -7.19 14.27
CA ALA A 86 -6.47 -6.37 15.35
C ALA A 86 -7.80 -5.72 14.95
N LEU A 87 -7.91 -5.20 13.72
CA LEU A 87 -9.15 -4.61 13.21
C LEU A 87 -10.28 -5.64 13.22
N GLU A 88 -10.06 -6.82 12.64
CA GLU A 88 -11.08 -7.86 12.54
C GLU A 88 -11.49 -8.42 13.90
N ALA A 89 -10.54 -8.55 14.84
CA ALA A 89 -10.82 -8.93 16.22
C ALA A 89 -11.82 -7.98 16.91
N THR A 90 -11.81 -6.67 16.56
CA THR A 90 -12.78 -5.70 17.10
C THR A 90 -14.16 -5.78 16.45
N HIS A 91 -14.23 -6.27 15.22
CA HIS A 91 -15.47 -6.36 14.44
C HIS A 91 -16.15 -7.73 14.53
N HIS A 92 -15.46 -8.74 15.07
CA HIS A 92 -15.92 -10.13 15.15
C HIS A 92 -16.31 -10.72 13.77
N ILE A 93 -15.65 -10.24 12.72
CA ILE A 93 -15.80 -10.70 11.33
C ILE A 93 -14.38 -10.82 10.79
N SER A 94 -13.91 -12.06 10.62
CA SER A 94 -12.60 -12.45 10.09
C SER A 94 -12.82 -13.52 9.03
N PRO A 95 -13.08 -13.14 7.78
CA PRO A 95 -13.08 -14.09 6.68
C PRO A 95 -11.62 -14.49 6.40
N ASP A 96 -11.33 -15.79 6.40
CA ASP A 96 -9.96 -16.29 6.18
C ASP A 96 -9.67 -16.50 4.68
N SER A 97 -10.65 -16.25 3.81
CA SER A 97 -10.49 -16.38 2.36
C SER A 97 -11.47 -15.56 1.54
N ALA A 98 -11.20 -15.44 0.23
CA ALA A 98 -12.11 -14.81 -0.72
C ALA A 98 -13.49 -15.47 -0.76
N ASP A 99 -13.55 -16.81 -0.63
CA ASP A 99 -14.81 -17.56 -0.63
C ASP A 99 -15.62 -17.30 0.65
N GLU A 100 -14.96 -17.23 1.80
CA GLU A 100 -15.61 -16.87 3.07
C GLU A 100 -16.12 -15.43 3.05
N PHE A 101 -15.31 -14.50 2.55
CA PHE A 101 -15.74 -13.11 2.36
C PHE A 101 -16.94 -13.00 1.41
N ALA A 102 -16.96 -13.78 0.32
CA ALA A 102 -18.06 -13.82 -0.61
C ALA A 102 -19.33 -14.43 -0.01
N ALA A 103 -19.20 -15.31 1.00
CA ALA A 103 -20.31 -15.92 1.72
C ALA A 103 -20.94 -14.99 2.79
N LEU A 104 -20.24 -13.94 3.21
CA LEU A 104 -20.79 -12.93 4.14
C LEU A 104 -22.04 -12.27 3.58
N ASN A 105 -23.02 -12.01 4.45
CA ASN A 105 -24.18 -11.22 4.06
C ASN A 105 -23.82 -9.74 3.81
N ASP A 106 -24.70 -9.00 3.13
CA ASP A 106 -24.43 -7.60 2.75
C ASP A 106 -24.07 -6.70 3.94
N SER A 107 -24.66 -6.94 5.11
CA SER A 107 -24.40 -6.16 6.32
C SER A 107 -23.03 -6.46 6.91
N GLU A 108 -22.66 -7.74 7.02
CA GLU A 108 -21.34 -8.18 7.50
C GLU A 108 -20.23 -7.68 6.58
N ARG A 109 -20.42 -7.88 5.27
CA ARG A 109 -19.48 -7.41 4.25
C ARG A 109 -19.30 -5.90 4.31
N SER A 110 -20.40 -5.15 4.41
CA SER A 110 -20.33 -3.69 4.56
C SER A 110 -19.62 -3.28 5.86
N HIS A 111 -19.79 -4.03 6.95
CA HIS A 111 -19.13 -3.73 8.22
C HIS A 111 -17.62 -3.94 8.13
N TRP A 112 -17.20 -5.10 7.60
CA TRP A 112 -15.80 -5.43 7.37
C TRP A 112 -15.13 -4.41 6.44
N THR A 113 -15.75 -4.13 5.28
CA THR A 113 -15.21 -3.16 4.30
C THR A 113 -15.10 -1.75 4.91
N ASN A 114 -16.06 -1.33 5.72
CA ASN A 114 -15.98 -0.02 6.40
C ASN A 114 -14.89 0.03 7.47
N GLY A 115 -14.59 -1.09 8.14
CA GLY A 115 -13.43 -1.21 9.01
C GLY A 115 -12.13 -0.99 8.22
N LEU A 116 -12.01 -1.71 7.09
CA LEU A 116 -10.87 -1.61 6.19
C LEU A 116 -10.65 -0.17 5.67
N MET A 117 -11.71 0.50 5.23
CA MET A 117 -11.65 1.88 4.71
C MET A 117 -11.16 2.91 5.73
N ARG A 118 -11.18 2.58 7.03
CA ARG A 118 -10.67 3.48 8.09
C ARG A 118 -9.16 3.37 8.28
N MET A 119 -8.52 2.34 7.72
CA MET A 119 -7.08 2.17 7.80
C MET A 119 -6.38 3.10 6.81
N GLN A 120 -5.68 4.11 7.34
CA GLN A 120 -4.92 5.07 6.54
C GLN A 120 -3.57 4.51 6.04
N ALA A 121 -3.16 3.36 6.57
CA ALA A 121 -1.91 2.70 6.22
C ALA A 121 -1.95 1.98 4.88
N LEU A 122 -3.14 1.82 4.30
CA LEU A 122 -3.28 1.25 2.98
C LEU A 122 -2.85 2.29 1.94
N PRO A 123 -2.00 1.92 0.98
CA PRO A 123 -1.80 2.73 -0.21
C PRO A 123 -3.13 3.03 -0.89
N PRO A 124 -3.29 4.22 -1.48
CA PRO A 124 -4.55 4.63 -2.09
C PRO A 124 -5.02 3.71 -3.22
N TYR A 125 -4.10 2.95 -3.85
CA TYR A 125 -4.42 2.00 -4.91
C TYR A 125 -4.97 0.65 -4.41
N ILE A 126 -4.60 0.23 -3.19
CA ILE A 126 -5.10 -1.03 -2.60
C ILE A 126 -6.62 -0.99 -2.48
N LEU A 127 -7.17 0.12 -1.98
CA LEU A 127 -8.60 0.20 -1.71
C LEU A 127 -9.47 0.14 -2.98
N ASN A 128 -8.99 0.70 -4.09
CA ASN A 128 -9.77 0.77 -5.32
C ASN A 128 -9.65 -0.49 -6.18
N ASN A 129 -8.44 -1.04 -6.32
CA ASN A 129 -8.19 -2.15 -7.24
C ASN A 129 -8.15 -3.51 -6.52
N THR A 130 -7.55 -3.58 -5.33
CA THR A 130 -7.37 -4.86 -4.63
C THR A 130 -8.68 -5.37 -4.07
N TYR A 131 -9.52 -4.51 -3.49
CA TYR A 131 -10.85 -4.93 -3.00
C TYR A 131 -11.73 -5.54 -4.10
N GLN A 132 -11.70 -4.96 -5.30
CA GLN A 132 -12.48 -5.47 -6.43
C GLN A 132 -11.94 -6.77 -7.00
N ARG A 133 -10.70 -7.14 -6.63
CA ARG A 133 -9.93 -8.23 -7.22
C ARG A 133 -9.39 -9.21 -6.17
N ILE A 134 -9.98 -9.22 -4.98
CA ILE A 134 -9.61 -10.13 -3.88
C ILE A 134 -9.50 -11.57 -4.39
N ALA A 135 -10.47 -12.03 -5.19
CA ALA A 135 -10.48 -13.39 -5.74
C ALA A 135 -9.41 -13.65 -6.82
N GLU A 136 -8.80 -12.62 -7.40
CA GLU A 136 -7.73 -12.74 -8.41
C GLU A 136 -6.33 -12.69 -7.78
N MET A 137 -6.21 -12.28 -6.51
CA MET A 137 -4.93 -12.10 -5.82
C MET A 137 -4.01 -13.33 -5.86
N PRO A 138 -4.49 -14.56 -5.60
CA PRO A 138 -3.63 -15.75 -5.68
C PRO A 138 -2.96 -15.92 -7.04
N THR A 139 -3.69 -15.65 -8.13
CA THR A 139 -3.12 -15.73 -9.49
C THR A 139 -2.19 -14.56 -9.79
N LEU A 140 -2.44 -13.38 -9.23
CA LEU A 140 -1.66 -12.18 -9.54
C LEU A 140 -0.35 -12.11 -8.76
N VAL A 141 -0.36 -12.53 -7.49
CA VAL A 141 0.76 -12.32 -6.58
C VAL A 141 1.13 -13.55 -5.75
N GLY A 142 0.36 -14.65 -5.84
CA GLY A 142 0.66 -15.92 -5.19
C GLY A 142 0.16 -16.06 -3.76
N PHE A 143 -0.66 -15.11 -3.27
CA PHE A 143 -1.27 -15.13 -1.94
C PHE A 143 -2.62 -14.39 -1.97
N GLU A 144 -3.48 -14.64 -0.98
CA GLU A 144 -4.76 -13.97 -0.77
C GLU A 144 -4.61 -12.67 0.03
N TRP A 145 -5.54 -11.74 -0.12
CA TRP A 145 -5.56 -10.54 0.72
C TRP A 145 -5.66 -10.87 2.22
N PHE A 146 -6.32 -11.98 2.55
CA PHE A 146 -6.53 -12.45 3.93
C PHE A 146 -5.30 -13.09 4.55
N ASP A 147 -4.27 -13.39 3.74
CA ASP A 147 -2.98 -13.86 4.24
C ASP A 147 -2.17 -12.73 4.89
N ILE A 148 -2.60 -11.47 4.75
CA ILE A 148 -1.93 -10.28 5.30
C ILE A 148 -2.50 -9.93 6.68
N ASP A 149 -1.67 -10.06 7.72
CA ASP A 149 -2.02 -9.65 9.08
C ASP A 149 -1.68 -8.18 9.37
N GLN A 150 -0.51 -7.72 8.90
CA GLN A 150 -0.06 -6.35 9.09
C GLN A 150 0.52 -5.75 7.81
N VAL A 151 0.43 -4.43 7.72
CA VAL A 151 1.06 -3.65 6.66
C VAL A 151 1.77 -2.43 7.24
N LEU A 152 2.99 -2.19 6.77
CA LEU A 152 3.74 -0.97 7.03
C LEU A 152 4.07 -0.32 5.69
N THR A 153 3.72 0.95 5.55
CA THR A 153 4.13 1.77 4.40
C THR A 153 5.07 2.87 4.88
N PHE A 154 6.10 3.14 4.09
CA PHE A 154 7.11 4.15 4.39
C PHE A 154 7.50 4.94 3.15
N ALA A 155 8.25 6.02 3.36
CA ALA A 155 8.56 7.04 2.36
C ALA A 155 7.31 7.78 1.83
N ASN A 156 7.37 8.33 0.61
CA ASN A 156 6.28 9.10 0.01
C ASN A 156 6.14 8.74 -1.47
N LEU A 157 4.92 8.83 -2.00
CA LEU A 157 4.70 8.67 -3.45
C LEU A 157 5.55 9.67 -4.25
N PRO A 158 6.06 9.25 -5.43
CA PRO A 158 5.79 7.97 -6.11
C PRO A 158 6.68 6.80 -5.64
N PHE A 159 7.56 7.01 -4.67
CA PHE A 159 8.57 6.02 -4.23
C PHE A 159 8.30 5.55 -2.80
N ALA A 160 7.07 5.07 -2.55
CA ALA A 160 6.72 4.48 -1.27
C ALA A 160 7.08 2.99 -1.27
N GLY A 161 7.66 2.51 -0.18
CA GLY A 161 7.87 1.09 0.05
C GLY A 161 6.78 0.52 0.96
N MET A 162 6.54 -0.78 0.82
CA MET A 162 5.56 -1.52 1.61
C MET A 162 6.19 -2.77 2.19
N ILE A 163 5.81 -3.09 3.42
CA ILE A 163 6.15 -4.36 4.07
C ILE A 163 4.83 -4.95 4.52
N TYR A 164 4.61 -6.21 4.19
CA TYR A 164 3.49 -7.00 4.69
C TYR A 164 4.04 -8.09 5.61
N ALA A 165 3.30 -8.38 6.68
CA ALA A 165 3.54 -9.53 7.55
C ALA A 165 2.28 -10.39 7.53
N GLY A 166 2.45 -11.71 7.50
CA GLY A 166 1.35 -12.63 7.28
C GLY A 166 1.79 -14.07 7.02
N ASP A 167 0.90 -14.88 6.45
CA ASP A 167 1.14 -16.27 6.09
C ASP A 167 1.40 -16.39 4.57
N PHE A 168 2.66 -16.26 4.17
CA PHE A 168 3.05 -16.28 2.76
C PHE A 168 3.65 -17.63 2.38
N ASP A 169 3.25 -18.20 1.25
CA ASP A 169 3.93 -19.34 0.62
C ASP A 169 4.89 -18.84 -0.48
N PRO A 170 6.22 -18.88 -0.25
CA PRO A 170 7.20 -18.41 -1.23
C PRO A 170 7.11 -19.13 -2.57
N ALA A 171 6.72 -20.41 -2.59
CA ALA A 171 6.60 -21.18 -3.83
C ALA A 171 5.41 -20.73 -4.67
N SER A 172 4.30 -20.37 -4.03
CA SER A 172 3.12 -19.82 -4.69
C SER A 172 3.40 -18.42 -5.25
N ILE A 173 4.12 -17.58 -4.48
CA ILE A 173 4.60 -16.26 -4.95
C ILE A 173 5.52 -16.41 -6.16
N GLU A 174 6.52 -17.29 -6.08
CA GLU A 174 7.45 -17.56 -7.19
C GLU A 174 6.69 -17.97 -8.46
N THR A 175 5.73 -18.89 -8.31
CA THR A 175 4.90 -19.38 -9.42
C THR A 175 4.13 -18.24 -10.07
N ALA A 176 3.38 -17.46 -9.28
CA ALA A 176 2.56 -16.35 -9.80
C ALA A 176 3.41 -15.26 -10.48
N LEU A 177 4.54 -14.88 -9.89
CA LEU A 177 5.41 -13.84 -10.45
C LEU A 177 6.17 -14.33 -11.70
N THR A 178 6.54 -15.61 -11.76
CA THR A 178 7.15 -16.23 -12.95
C THR A 178 6.18 -16.28 -14.13
N GLU A 179 4.92 -16.68 -13.90
CA GLU A 179 3.88 -16.68 -14.93
C GLU A 179 3.60 -15.27 -15.49
N ARG A 180 3.88 -14.24 -14.69
CA ARG A 180 3.74 -12.82 -15.05
C ARG A 180 5.05 -12.20 -15.56
N GLU A 181 6.02 -13.03 -15.91
CA GLU A 181 7.30 -12.66 -16.54
C GLU A 181 8.13 -11.67 -15.70
N PHE A 182 8.03 -11.74 -14.37
CA PHE A 182 8.99 -11.04 -13.51
C PHE A 182 10.39 -11.65 -13.71
N GLY A 183 11.38 -10.78 -13.83
CA GLY A 183 12.78 -11.16 -13.69
C GLY A 183 13.10 -11.55 -12.26
N VAL A 184 14.16 -12.34 -12.08
CA VAL A 184 14.65 -12.74 -10.77
C VAL A 184 16.06 -12.20 -10.59
N THR A 185 16.35 -11.66 -9.42
CA THR A 185 17.69 -11.21 -9.05
C THR A 185 17.95 -11.58 -7.60
N GLU A 186 19.14 -12.10 -7.33
CA GLU A 186 19.59 -12.42 -5.98
C GLU A 186 20.37 -11.24 -5.41
N TYR A 187 20.01 -10.81 -4.21
CA TYR A 187 20.74 -9.76 -3.49
C TYR A 187 20.93 -10.16 -2.03
N GLU A 188 22.19 -10.29 -1.60
CA GLU A 188 22.55 -10.70 -0.23
C GLU A 188 21.89 -11.99 0.25
N GLY A 189 21.56 -12.90 -0.67
CA GLY A 189 20.88 -14.17 -0.37
C GLY A 189 19.36 -14.07 -0.28
N VAL A 190 18.78 -12.93 -0.62
CA VAL A 190 17.34 -12.72 -0.78
C VAL A 190 16.99 -12.72 -2.26
N THR A 191 16.00 -13.53 -2.62
CA THR A 191 15.40 -13.55 -3.96
C THR A 191 14.51 -12.33 -4.14
N ILE A 192 14.79 -11.55 -5.18
CA ILE A 192 14.01 -10.36 -5.56
C ILE A 192 13.40 -10.57 -6.93
N TRP A 193 12.08 -10.67 -6.98
CA TRP A 193 11.32 -10.62 -8.23
C TRP A 193 11.20 -9.17 -8.68
N ASN A 194 11.51 -8.90 -9.94
CA ASN A 194 11.60 -7.56 -10.47
C ASN A 194 10.94 -7.43 -11.84
N ARG A 195 10.23 -6.33 -12.05
CA ARG A 195 9.68 -5.95 -13.36
C ARG A 195 9.88 -4.45 -13.56
N GLY A 196 10.27 -4.04 -14.77
CA GLY A 196 10.55 -2.64 -15.10
C GLY A 196 11.89 -2.12 -14.55
N GLY A 197 12.30 -0.94 -15.03
CA GLY A 197 13.53 -0.27 -14.59
C GLY A 197 13.28 0.74 -13.47
N ASP A 198 14.16 0.81 -12.48
CA ASP A 198 13.97 1.66 -11.29
C ASP A 198 13.57 3.10 -11.62
N GLY A 199 12.52 3.59 -10.96
CA GLY A 199 11.97 4.93 -11.16
C GLY A 199 11.27 5.17 -12.50
N MET A 200 11.08 4.13 -13.31
CA MET A 200 10.42 4.23 -14.62
C MET A 200 8.98 3.73 -14.58
N THR A 201 8.15 4.34 -15.43
CA THR A 201 6.83 3.84 -15.81
C THR A 201 6.91 3.34 -17.25
N ASP A 202 6.44 2.11 -17.50
CA ASP A 202 6.38 1.52 -18.83
C ASP A 202 4.98 0.96 -19.09
N ILE A 203 4.27 1.60 -20.01
CA ILE A 203 2.90 1.22 -20.38
C ILE A 203 2.81 -0.20 -20.95
N THR A 204 3.90 -0.74 -21.49
CA THR A 204 3.94 -2.11 -22.01
C THR A 204 3.92 -3.15 -20.88
N LEU A 205 4.25 -2.73 -19.65
CA LEU A 205 4.20 -3.53 -18.44
C LEU A 205 2.87 -3.37 -17.68
N MET A 206 1.88 -2.68 -18.27
CA MET A 206 0.57 -2.55 -17.65
C MET A 206 -0.10 -3.91 -17.47
N SER A 207 -0.40 -4.24 -16.22
CA SER A 207 -1.08 -5.44 -15.80
C SER A 207 -2.23 -5.03 -14.90
N LEU A 208 -3.45 -4.98 -15.47
CA LEU A 208 -4.62 -4.51 -14.75
C LEU A 208 -4.80 -5.32 -13.46
N GLY A 209 -4.95 -4.58 -12.37
CA GLY A 209 -5.21 -5.07 -11.03
C GLY A 209 -4.06 -5.79 -10.33
N ASP A 210 -2.85 -5.68 -10.86
CA ASP A 210 -1.65 -5.86 -10.07
C ASP A 210 -1.65 -4.87 -8.89
N PRO A 211 -1.62 -5.35 -7.63
CA PRO A 211 -1.68 -4.48 -6.46
C PRO A 211 -0.39 -3.66 -6.24
N PHE A 212 0.69 -3.97 -6.96
CA PHE A 212 2.01 -3.36 -6.82
C PHE A 212 2.31 -2.34 -7.94
N GLY A 213 1.30 -1.55 -8.32
CA GLY A 213 1.41 -0.47 -9.32
C GLY A 213 1.48 -0.95 -10.78
N GLY A 214 1.25 -2.24 -11.05
CA GLY A 214 1.21 -2.74 -12.41
C GLY A 214 0.05 -2.20 -13.24
N ASP A 215 -1.02 -1.70 -12.62
CA ASP A 215 -2.15 -1.07 -13.32
C ASP A 215 -1.76 0.21 -14.08
N VAL A 216 -0.67 0.87 -13.69
CA VAL A 216 -0.09 2.03 -14.37
C VAL A 216 1.28 1.74 -14.99
N GLY A 217 1.72 0.47 -14.97
CA GLY A 217 3.01 0.06 -15.52
C GLY A 217 4.20 0.53 -14.68
N TRP A 218 4.03 0.66 -13.36
CA TRP A 218 5.14 0.95 -12.46
C TRP A 218 6.09 -0.23 -12.35
N THR A 219 7.32 0.13 -12.01
CA THR A 219 8.33 -0.83 -11.60
C THR A 219 7.96 -1.43 -10.26
N SER A 220 8.18 -2.74 -10.13
CA SER A 220 7.89 -3.48 -8.91
C SER A 220 9.11 -4.32 -8.53
N ARG A 221 9.44 -4.33 -7.25
CA ARG A 221 10.40 -5.23 -6.62
C ARG A 221 9.63 -5.97 -5.56
N ILE A 222 9.72 -7.29 -5.51
CA ILE A 222 9.04 -8.09 -4.50
C ILE A 222 10.09 -9.00 -3.90
N ALA A 223 10.15 -9.07 -2.58
CA ALA A 223 11.05 -9.97 -1.87
C ALA A 223 10.31 -10.59 -0.69
N VAL A 224 10.49 -11.90 -0.50
CA VAL A 224 10.10 -12.56 0.74
C VAL A 224 11.34 -12.63 1.62
N MET A 225 11.29 -11.97 2.76
CA MET A 225 12.39 -11.85 3.71
C MET A 225 12.11 -12.79 4.89
N PRO A 226 13.05 -13.70 5.20
CA PRO A 226 12.92 -14.56 6.36
C PRO A 226 13.14 -13.75 7.64
N SER A 227 12.38 -14.06 8.68
CA SER A 227 12.59 -13.54 10.03
C SER A 227 13.17 -14.61 10.97
N GLU A 228 13.85 -14.17 12.03
CA GLU A 228 14.38 -15.07 13.06
C GLU A 228 13.27 -15.80 13.85
N ASP A 229 12.08 -15.20 13.92
CA ASP A 229 10.90 -15.77 14.59
C ASP A 229 10.04 -16.67 13.69
N GLY A 230 10.40 -16.77 12.40
CA GLY A 230 9.68 -17.57 11.41
C GLY A 230 8.48 -16.85 10.78
N THR A 231 8.25 -15.56 11.07
CA THR A 231 7.31 -14.74 10.31
C THR A 231 7.90 -14.37 8.95
N ASP A 232 7.15 -14.60 7.89
CA ASP A 232 7.56 -14.17 6.55
C ASP A 232 7.12 -12.73 6.30
N TYR A 233 8.06 -11.90 5.86
CA TYR A 233 7.79 -10.52 5.47
C TYR A 233 7.86 -10.36 3.96
N LEU A 234 6.83 -9.79 3.35
CA LEU A 234 6.84 -9.46 1.93
C LEU A 234 7.12 -7.96 1.76
N ALA A 235 8.27 -7.62 1.18
CA ALA A 235 8.61 -6.24 0.85
C ALA A 235 8.29 -5.93 -0.62
N ASN A 236 7.72 -4.75 -0.85
CA ASN A 236 7.46 -4.19 -2.18
C ASN A 236 7.97 -2.75 -2.33
#